data_AF-A0A182VWS7-F1
#
_entry.id   AF-A0A182VWS7-F1
#
_cell.length_a   1.000
_cell.length_b   1.000
_cell.length_c   1.000
_cell.angle_alpha   90.00
_cell.angle_beta   90.00
_cell.angle_gamma   90.00
#
_symmetry.space_group_name_H-M   'P 1'
#
loop_
_entity.id
_entity.type
_entity.pdbx_description
1 polymer ?
#
loop_
_entity_poly.entity_id
_entity_poly.type
_entity_poly.pdbx_seq_one_letter_code
_entity_poly.pdbx_strand_id
1 'polypeptide(L)'
;MENSHLNRAHMYGRRAENCAKNRRFDEAIECHRKAVFHFNETLKLQTNAVVQESLQLQRKYHLKQVDWLLVKKQQYDRYLRALDYQRRKNPEFLAQQIEKMDKYNELQVAIYHNLDDTDGLLETLGRNMASHNSPIGAADSGGTKTVNELISLNHSLHILIQRMSQNVDEYATENEELREKVRYYEKEKESGSSDGAKGGEDESTANTNKGGPSTQKHTAGLMHDNLSALAPLEMPVFDLSDFDNH
;
A
#
# COMPACT_ATOMS: atom_id res chain seq x y z
N MET A 1 -16.50 -24.37 -45.86
CA MET A 1 -15.63 -23.20 -46.15
C MET A 1 -14.81 -22.77 -44.92
N GLU A 2 -14.33 -23.71 -44.09
CA GLU A 2 -13.86 -23.36 -42.73
C GLU A 2 -12.34 -23.16 -42.60
N ASN A 3 -11.57 -23.58 -43.61
CA ASN A 3 -10.10 -23.58 -43.61
C ASN A 3 -9.44 -22.36 -44.29
N SER A 4 -10.17 -21.27 -44.53
CA SER A 4 -9.57 -20.04 -45.07
C SER A 4 -8.54 -19.45 -44.09
N HIS A 5 -7.39 -18.99 -44.62
CA HIS A 5 -6.36 -18.31 -43.83
C HIS A 5 -6.93 -17.12 -43.04
N LEU A 6 -7.86 -16.36 -43.63
CA LEU A 6 -8.53 -15.24 -42.96
C LEU A 6 -9.28 -15.67 -41.69
N ASN A 7 -10.01 -16.79 -41.73
CA ASN A 7 -10.72 -17.32 -40.57
C ASN A 7 -9.74 -17.73 -39.46
N ARG A 8 -8.62 -18.37 -39.82
CA ARG A 8 -7.56 -18.72 -38.86
C ARG A 8 -6.93 -17.46 -38.25
N ALA A 9 -6.73 -16.39 -39.02
CA ALA A 9 -6.21 -15.13 -38.52
C ALA A 9 -7.11 -14.51 -37.44
N HIS A 10 -8.42 -14.42 -37.68
CA HIS A 10 -9.39 -13.93 -36.69
C HIS A 10 -9.55 -14.85 -35.47
N MET A 11 -9.43 -16.17 -35.64
CA MET A 11 -9.39 -17.12 -34.51
C MET A 11 -8.18 -16.84 -33.60
N TYR A 12 -6.99 -16.66 -34.17
CA TYR A 12 -5.80 -16.29 -33.40
C TYR A 12 -5.89 -14.90 -32.78
N GLY A 13 -6.55 -13.93 -33.44
CA GLY A 13 -6.87 -12.62 -32.86
C GLY A 13 -7.66 -12.73 -31.55
N ARG A 14 -8.81 -13.43 -31.58
CA ARG A 14 -9.63 -13.68 -30.38
C ARG A 14 -8.88 -14.45 -29.29
N ARG A 15 -8.06 -15.42 -29.68
CA ARG A 15 -7.22 -16.17 -28.72
C ARG A 15 -6.17 -15.27 -28.05
N ALA A 16 -5.53 -14.38 -28.81
CA ALA A 16 -4.54 -13.45 -28.28
C ALA A 16 -5.14 -12.50 -27.24
N GLU A 17 -6.32 -11.94 -27.50
CA GLU A 17 -7.04 -11.09 -26.55
C GLU A 17 -7.36 -11.82 -25.24
N ASN A 18 -7.77 -13.08 -25.30
CA ASN A 18 -8.01 -13.89 -24.12
C ASN A 18 -6.72 -14.18 -23.33
N CYS A 19 -5.62 -14.52 -24.02
CA CYS A 19 -4.31 -14.69 -23.37
C CYS A 19 -3.83 -13.39 -22.70
N ALA A 20 -4.02 -12.23 -23.35
CA ALA A 20 -3.63 -10.93 -22.82
C ALA A 20 -4.44 -10.52 -21.58
N LYS A 21 -5.76 -10.75 -21.57
CA LYS A 21 -6.61 -10.54 -20.38
C LYS A 21 -6.13 -11.37 -19.18
N ASN A 22 -5.71 -12.61 -19.43
CA ASN A 22 -5.18 -13.53 -18.42
C ASN A 22 -3.68 -13.34 -18.12
N ARG A 23 -3.08 -12.20 -18.49
CA ARG A 23 -1.64 -11.86 -18.31
C ARG A 23 -0.63 -12.84 -18.92
N ARG A 24 -1.07 -13.74 -19.82
CA ARG A 24 -0.24 -14.71 -20.55
C ARG A 24 0.35 -14.03 -21.79
N PHE A 25 1.23 -13.04 -21.56
CA PHE A 25 1.72 -12.13 -22.61
C PHE A 25 2.46 -12.85 -23.74
N ASP A 26 3.32 -13.83 -23.45
CA ASP A 26 4.06 -14.57 -24.48
C ASP A 26 3.14 -15.34 -25.43
N GLU A 27 2.09 -15.98 -24.90
CA GLU A 27 1.09 -16.66 -25.74
C GLU A 27 0.22 -15.71 -26.55
N ALA A 28 -0.09 -14.53 -26.00
CA ALA A 28 -0.80 -13.49 -26.72
C ALA A 28 0.03 -12.93 -27.90
N ILE A 29 1.32 -12.67 -27.67
CA ILE A 29 2.29 -12.27 -28.70
C ILE A 29 2.37 -13.33 -29.81
N GLU A 30 2.51 -14.60 -29.44
CA GLU A 30 2.61 -15.69 -30.40
C GLU A 30 1.31 -15.90 -31.19
N CYS A 31 0.15 -15.70 -30.58
CA CYS A 31 -1.13 -15.71 -31.29
C CYS A 31 -1.23 -14.54 -32.29
N HIS A 32 -0.82 -13.31 -31.94
CA HIS A 32 -0.79 -12.21 -32.91
C HIS A 32 0.22 -12.43 -34.04
N ARG A 33 1.38 -13.03 -33.77
CA ARG A 33 2.34 -13.44 -34.83
C ARG A 33 1.71 -14.45 -35.81
N LYS A 34 0.98 -15.44 -35.30
CA LYS A 34 0.22 -16.40 -36.12
C LYS A 34 -0.92 -15.75 -36.91
N ALA A 35 -1.59 -14.74 -36.34
CA ALA A 35 -2.56 -13.93 -37.08
C ALA A 35 -1.88 -13.18 -38.25
N VAL A 36 -0.76 -12.48 -38.00
CA VAL A 36 0.03 -11.77 -39.04
C VAL A 36 0.46 -12.73 -40.16
N PHE A 37 0.94 -13.93 -39.82
CA PHE A 37 1.28 -14.96 -40.80
C PHE A 37 0.10 -15.29 -41.72
N HIS A 38 -1.08 -15.58 -41.15
CA HIS A 38 -2.26 -15.89 -41.96
C HIS A 38 -2.83 -14.69 -42.73
N PHE A 39 -2.67 -13.46 -42.25
CA PHE A 39 -2.97 -12.26 -43.05
C PHE A 39 -2.03 -12.14 -44.26
N ASN A 40 -0.73 -12.46 -44.11
CA ASN A 40 0.20 -12.50 -45.26
C ASN A 40 -0.21 -13.56 -46.29
N GLU A 41 -0.57 -14.78 -45.86
CA GLU A 41 -1.03 -15.82 -46.79
C GLU A 41 -2.35 -15.45 -47.49
N THR A 42 -3.25 -14.75 -46.79
CA THR A 42 -4.49 -14.23 -47.40
C THR A 42 -4.18 -13.12 -48.42
N LEU A 43 -3.23 -12.24 -48.12
CA LEU A 43 -2.81 -11.15 -49.02
C LEU A 43 -2.21 -11.65 -50.33
N LYS A 44 -1.48 -12.78 -50.34
CA LYS A 44 -0.93 -13.40 -51.56
C LYS A 44 -2.01 -13.86 -52.55
N LEU A 45 -3.18 -14.23 -52.04
CA LEU A 45 -4.28 -14.83 -52.82
C LEU A 45 -5.35 -13.80 -53.24
N GLN A 46 -5.39 -12.63 -52.61
CA GLN A 46 -6.40 -11.62 -52.85
C GLN A 46 -5.98 -10.71 -54.02
N THR A 47 -6.89 -10.45 -54.97
CA THR A 47 -6.66 -9.59 -56.14
C THR A 47 -7.38 -8.24 -56.06
N ASN A 48 -8.44 -8.13 -55.24
CA ASN A 48 -9.17 -6.88 -55.07
C ASN A 48 -8.38 -5.88 -54.19
N ALA A 49 -8.04 -4.72 -54.74
CA ALA A 49 -7.23 -3.69 -54.08
C ALA A 49 -7.83 -3.18 -52.75
N VAL A 50 -9.15 -2.97 -52.67
CA VAL A 50 -9.83 -2.52 -51.45
C VAL A 50 -9.74 -3.57 -50.34
N VAL A 51 -9.86 -4.85 -50.71
CA VAL A 51 -9.72 -5.95 -49.75
C VAL A 51 -8.25 -6.14 -49.34
N GLN A 52 -7.30 -5.98 -50.26
CA GLN A 52 -5.87 -5.96 -49.93
C GLN A 52 -5.54 -4.85 -48.92
N GLU A 53 -6.03 -3.63 -49.10
CA GLU A 53 -5.82 -2.52 -48.17
C GLU A 53 -6.37 -2.84 -46.77
N SER A 54 -7.60 -3.35 -46.68
CA SER A 54 -8.22 -3.78 -45.41
C SER A 54 -7.39 -4.87 -44.71
N LEU A 55 -6.92 -5.88 -45.45
CA LEU A 55 -6.08 -6.94 -44.91
C LEU A 55 -4.69 -6.41 -44.47
N GLN A 56 -4.11 -5.44 -45.19
CA GLN A 56 -2.88 -4.78 -44.76
C GLN A 56 -3.08 -3.98 -43.47
N LEU A 57 -4.22 -3.30 -43.30
CA LEU A 57 -4.54 -2.56 -42.08
C LEU A 57 -4.70 -3.50 -40.88
N GLN A 58 -5.38 -4.63 -41.05
CA GLN A 58 -5.52 -5.67 -40.01
C GLN A 58 -4.17 -6.31 -39.65
N ARG A 59 -3.31 -6.57 -40.65
CA ARG A 59 -1.92 -7.01 -40.41
C ARG A 59 -1.12 -5.98 -39.62
N LYS A 60 -1.19 -4.69 -39.99
CA LYS A 60 -0.53 -3.58 -39.27
C LYS A 60 -1.03 -3.46 -37.84
N TYR A 61 -2.33 -3.64 -37.60
CA TYR A 61 -2.90 -3.69 -36.25
C TYR A 61 -2.25 -4.79 -35.40
N HIS A 62 -2.18 -6.04 -35.88
CA HIS A 62 -1.58 -7.13 -35.10
C HIS A 62 -0.09 -6.98 -34.86
N LEU A 63 0.66 -6.34 -35.76
CA LEU A 63 2.06 -5.97 -35.51
C LEU A 63 2.16 -4.97 -34.33
N LYS A 64 1.37 -3.89 -34.35
CA LYS A 64 1.31 -2.93 -33.24
C LYS A 64 0.88 -3.57 -31.91
N GLN A 65 -0.01 -4.56 -31.94
CA GLN A 65 -0.39 -5.31 -30.73
C GLN A 65 0.77 -6.13 -30.16
N VAL A 66 1.64 -6.72 -31.00
CA VAL A 66 2.86 -7.41 -30.52
C VAL A 66 3.78 -6.43 -29.79
N ASP A 67 4.03 -5.26 -30.37
CA ASP A 67 4.89 -4.23 -29.76
C ASP A 67 4.35 -3.76 -28.41
N TRP A 68 3.04 -3.50 -28.32
CA TRP A 68 2.37 -3.10 -27.09
C TRP A 68 2.38 -4.20 -26.02
N LEU A 69 2.17 -5.46 -26.41
CA LEU A 69 2.26 -6.60 -25.49
C LEU A 69 3.68 -6.83 -24.96
N LEU A 70 4.72 -6.58 -25.76
CA LEU A 70 6.12 -6.66 -25.32
C LEU A 70 6.41 -5.63 -24.23
N VAL A 71 5.95 -4.38 -24.40
CA VAL A 71 6.06 -3.34 -23.36
C VAL A 71 5.28 -3.73 -22.11
N LYS A 72 4.04 -4.21 -22.25
CA LYS A 72 3.24 -4.69 -21.10
C LYS A 72 3.87 -5.85 -20.36
N LYS A 73 4.45 -6.83 -21.08
CA LYS A 73 5.21 -7.92 -20.47
C LYS A 73 6.36 -7.38 -19.63
N GLN A 74 7.19 -6.49 -20.19
CA GLN A 74 8.33 -5.93 -19.48
C GLN A 74 7.92 -5.19 -18.19
N GLN A 75 6.83 -4.43 -18.23
CA GLN A 75 6.30 -3.75 -17.03
C GLN A 75 5.79 -4.75 -15.98
N TYR A 76 5.10 -5.81 -16.40
CA TYR A 76 4.64 -6.86 -15.49
C TYR A 76 5.80 -7.65 -14.88
N ASP A 77 6.84 -7.97 -15.65
CA ASP A 77 8.06 -8.63 -15.16
C ASP A 77 8.79 -7.77 -14.10
N ARG A 78 8.83 -6.44 -14.29
CA ARG A 78 9.39 -5.49 -13.29
C ARG A 78 8.56 -5.49 -12.01
N TYR A 79 7.24 -5.40 -12.12
CA TYR A 79 6.31 -5.45 -11.00
C TYR A 79 6.43 -6.77 -10.20
N LEU A 80 6.48 -7.92 -10.89
CA LEU A 80 6.68 -9.21 -10.24
C LEU A 80 8.02 -9.26 -9.50
N ARG A 81 9.13 -8.77 -10.09
CA ARG A 81 10.43 -8.71 -9.40
C ARG A 81 10.42 -7.80 -8.17
N ALA A 82 9.68 -6.69 -8.19
CA ALA A 82 9.52 -5.81 -7.04
C ALA A 82 8.78 -6.50 -5.88
N LEU A 83 7.64 -7.16 -6.18
CA LEU A 83 6.93 -8.00 -5.21
C LEU A 83 7.81 -9.12 -4.63
N ASP A 84 8.57 -9.79 -5.49
CA ASP A 84 9.48 -10.89 -5.09
C ASP A 84 10.64 -10.39 -4.22
N TYR A 85 11.14 -9.18 -4.47
CA TYR A 85 12.14 -8.51 -3.62
C TYR A 85 11.56 -8.14 -2.26
N GLN A 86 10.35 -7.54 -2.22
CA GLN A 86 9.65 -7.20 -0.98
C GLN A 86 9.37 -8.46 -0.13
N ARG A 87 8.89 -9.54 -0.76
CA ARG A 87 8.68 -10.84 -0.11
C ARG A 87 9.97 -11.43 0.48
N ARG A 88 11.09 -11.35 -0.24
CA ARG A 88 12.39 -11.89 0.23
C ARG A 88 13.05 -11.03 1.31
N LYS A 89 12.86 -9.70 1.29
CA LYS A 89 13.50 -8.80 2.27
C LYS A 89 12.75 -8.66 3.59
N ASN A 90 11.48 -9.02 3.70
CA ASN A 90 10.71 -8.81 4.94
C ASN A 90 9.62 -9.87 5.23
N PRO A 91 9.93 -11.20 5.21
CA PRO A 91 8.94 -12.23 5.49
C PRO A 91 8.37 -12.17 6.92
N GLU A 92 9.20 -11.92 7.94
CA GLU A 92 8.74 -11.79 9.33
C GLU A 92 7.99 -10.48 9.58
N PHE A 93 8.44 -9.35 9.01
CA PHE A 93 7.73 -8.08 9.13
C PHE A 93 6.36 -8.15 8.47
N LEU A 94 6.25 -8.77 7.28
CA LEU A 94 4.97 -8.97 6.61
C LEU A 94 4.09 -9.95 7.40
N ALA A 95 4.63 -11.03 7.96
CA ALA A 95 3.89 -11.94 8.82
C ALA A 95 3.36 -11.25 10.09
N GLN A 96 4.19 -10.45 10.77
CA GLN A 96 3.76 -9.66 11.94
C GLN A 96 2.79 -8.54 11.59
N GLN A 97 2.90 -7.94 10.40
CA GLN A 97 1.98 -6.91 9.93
C GLN A 97 0.62 -7.51 9.53
N ILE A 98 0.61 -8.69 8.91
CA ILE A 98 -0.60 -9.48 8.66
C ILE A 98 -1.21 -9.93 9.99
N GLU A 99 -0.45 -10.51 10.91
CA GLU A 99 -0.95 -10.93 12.23
C GLU A 99 -1.52 -9.76 13.04
N LYS A 100 -0.92 -8.56 12.93
CA LYS A 100 -1.49 -7.34 13.52
C LYS A 100 -2.77 -6.91 12.82
N MET A 101 -2.81 -6.89 11.48
CA MET A 101 -4.04 -6.59 10.73
C MET A 101 -5.15 -7.58 11.05
N ASP A 102 -4.85 -8.87 11.13
CA ASP A 102 -5.83 -9.91 11.46
C ASP A 102 -6.40 -9.71 12.87
N LYS A 103 -5.57 -9.32 13.86
CA LYS A 103 -6.05 -8.95 15.21
C LYS A 103 -6.87 -7.67 15.23
N TYR A 104 -6.53 -6.66 14.41
CA TYR A 104 -7.35 -5.46 14.27
C TYR A 104 -8.69 -5.76 13.58
N ASN A 105 -8.70 -6.59 12.55
CA ASN A 105 -9.89 -7.05 11.85
C ASN A 105 -10.78 -7.91 12.78
N GLU A 106 -10.20 -8.83 13.54
CA GLU A 106 -10.90 -9.66 14.52
C GLU A 106 -11.54 -8.80 15.63
N LEU A 107 -10.80 -7.80 16.14
CA LEU A 107 -11.33 -6.83 17.10
C LEU A 107 -12.45 -5.97 16.48
N GLN A 108 -12.30 -5.51 15.23
CA GLN A 108 -13.31 -4.73 14.53
C GLN A 108 -14.60 -5.54 14.29
N VAL A 109 -14.48 -6.81 13.88
CA VAL A 109 -15.59 -7.76 13.75
C VAL A 109 -16.24 -8.01 15.11
N ALA A 110 -15.46 -8.20 16.18
CA ALA A 110 -15.99 -8.36 17.53
C ALA A 110 -16.73 -7.11 18.03
N ILE A 111 -16.24 -5.91 17.71
CA ILE A 111 -16.93 -4.64 18.02
C ILE A 111 -18.27 -4.59 17.27
N TYR A 112 -18.29 -4.82 15.95
CA TYR A 112 -19.55 -4.79 15.19
C TYR A 112 -20.54 -5.89 15.61
N HIS A 113 -20.06 -7.08 15.99
CA HIS A 113 -20.93 -8.13 16.53
C HIS A 113 -21.55 -7.74 17.87
N ASN A 114 -20.76 -7.21 18.81
CA ASN A 114 -21.29 -6.73 20.09
C ASN A 114 -22.28 -5.58 19.90
N LEU A 115 -22.06 -4.71 18.92
CA LEU A 115 -22.99 -3.63 18.58
C LEU A 115 -24.33 -4.19 18.05
N ASP A 116 -24.31 -5.14 17.12
CA ASP A 116 -25.51 -5.81 16.59
C ASP A 116 -26.25 -6.59 17.70
N ASP A 117 -25.52 -7.27 18.59
CA ASP A 117 -26.09 -7.90 19.80
C ASP A 117 -26.77 -6.87 20.71
N THR A 118 -26.16 -5.69 20.93
CA THR A 118 -26.77 -4.63 21.75
C THR A 118 -28.02 -4.04 21.11
N ASP A 119 -28.05 -3.86 19.79
CA ASP A 119 -29.24 -3.39 19.09
C ASP A 119 -30.36 -4.44 19.14
N GLY A 120 -30.06 -5.74 18.98
CA GLY A 120 -31.03 -6.82 19.15
C GLY A 120 -31.60 -6.91 20.58
N LEU A 121 -30.77 -6.68 21.60
CA LEU A 121 -31.20 -6.59 22.99
C LEU A 121 -32.07 -5.35 23.25
N LEU A 122 -31.71 -4.19 22.68
CA LEU A 122 -32.47 -2.95 22.79
C LEU A 122 -33.81 -3.01 22.04
N GLU A 123 -33.88 -3.62 20.85
CA GLU A 123 -35.14 -3.86 20.15
C GLU A 123 -36.04 -4.81 20.97
N THR A 124 -35.46 -5.87 21.53
CA THR A 124 -36.19 -6.83 22.38
C THR A 124 -36.73 -6.15 23.64
N LEU A 125 -35.93 -5.31 24.31
CA LEU A 125 -36.38 -4.49 25.44
C LEU A 125 -37.46 -3.49 25.02
N GLY A 126 -37.30 -2.80 23.89
CA GLY A 126 -38.28 -1.87 23.33
C GLY A 126 -39.62 -2.55 23.03
N ARG A 127 -39.61 -3.73 22.40
CA ARG A 127 -40.81 -4.54 22.15
C ARG A 127 -41.46 -5.03 23.44
N ASN A 128 -40.69 -5.51 24.40
CA ASN A 128 -41.23 -6.03 25.66
C ASN A 128 -41.89 -4.91 26.48
N MET A 129 -41.28 -3.72 26.53
CA MET A 129 -41.85 -2.53 27.17
C MET A 129 -43.08 -2.00 26.41
N ALA A 130 -43.07 -2.03 25.07
CA ALA A 130 -44.24 -1.63 24.27
C ALA A 130 -45.42 -2.62 24.38
N SER A 131 -45.15 -3.92 24.50
CA SER A 131 -46.17 -4.97 24.57
C SER A 131 -46.84 -5.11 25.95
N HIS A 132 -46.30 -4.49 27.00
CA HIS A 132 -46.87 -4.54 28.35
C HIS A 132 -47.84 -3.37 28.65
N ASN A 133 -48.12 -2.51 27.67
CA ASN A 133 -49.12 -1.43 27.79
C ASN A 133 -50.57 -1.94 27.70
N SER A 134 -51.06 -2.51 28.80
CA SER A 134 -52.50 -2.66 29.06
C SER A 134 -53.00 -1.44 29.89
N PRO A 135 -54.23 -0.95 29.70
CA PRO A 135 -54.55 0.46 29.98
C PRO A 135 -54.91 0.76 31.45
N ILE A 136 -53.91 0.81 32.34
CA ILE A 136 -54.09 1.34 33.71
C ILE A 136 -52.87 2.20 34.13
N GLY A 137 -53.12 3.49 34.39
CA GLY A 137 -52.23 4.35 35.18
C GLY A 137 -51.17 5.15 34.41
N ALA A 138 -51.34 6.48 34.39
CA ALA A 138 -50.44 7.42 33.71
C ALA A 138 -49.13 7.70 34.47
N ALA A 139 -48.31 6.67 34.69
CA ALA A 139 -47.01 6.79 35.38
C ALA A 139 -45.80 6.27 34.57
N ASP A 140 -45.94 5.20 33.78
CA ASP A 140 -44.78 4.47 33.22
C ASP A 140 -44.33 4.95 31.82
N SER A 141 -44.43 6.25 31.57
CA SER A 141 -43.81 6.87 30.38
C SER A 141 -42.27 6.93 30.47
N GLY A 142 -41.69 6.67 31.65
CA GLY A 142 -40.26 6.79 31.90
C GLY A 142 -39.44 5.68 31.22
N GLY A 143 -39.84 4.41 31.41
CA GLY A 143 -39.08 3.27 30.89
C GLY A 143 -39.01 3.21 29.35
N THR A 144 -40.08 3.59 28.66
CA THR A 144 -40.07 3.68 27.19
C THR A 144 -39.26 4.87 26.67
N LYS A 145 -39.21 6.00 27.39
CA LYS A 145 -38.34 7.13 27.05
C LYS A 145 -36.87 6.80 27.21
N THR A 146 -36.47 6.20 28.34
CA THR A 146 -35.07 5.84 28.59
C THR A 146 -34.56 4.77 27.63
N VAL A 147 -35.39 3.79 27.23
CA VAL A 147 -35.03 2.83 26.17
C VAL A 147 -34.83 3.52 24.82
N ASN A 148 -35.70 4.46 24.43
CA ASN A 148 -35.54 5.23 23.19
C ASN A 148 -34.30 6.16 23.22
N GLU A 149 -33.97 6.73 24.38
CA GLU A 149 -32.74 7.49 24.59
C GLU A 149 -31.50 6.59 24.47
N LEU A 150 -31.54 5.37 25.00
CA LEU A 150 -30.47 4.36 24.81
C LEU A 150 -30.29 3.96 23.35
N ILE A 151 -31.38 3.75 22.59
CA ILE A 151 -31.32 3.45 21.14
C ILE A 151 -30.68 4.61 20.37
N SER A 152 -31.08 5.85 20.68
CA SER A 152 -30.51 7.06 20.06
C SER A 152 -29.01 7.25 20.39
N LEU A 153 -28.63 6.94 21.65
CA LEU A 153 -27.25 6.99 22.10
C LEU A 153 -26.40 5.87 21.46
N ASN A 154 -26.93 4.65 21.32
CA ASN A 154 -26.24 3.56 20.65
C ASN A 154 -25.99 3.91 19.17
N HIS A 155 -27.02 4.38 18.47
CA HIS A 155 -26.87 4.84 17.08
C HIS A 155 -25.81 5.95 16.94
N SER A 156 -25.75 6.89 17.88
CA SER A 156 -24.71 7.93 17.92
C SER A 156 -23.30 7.35 18.15
N LEU A 157 -23.18 6.31 18.97
CA LEU A 157 -21.94 5.58 19.24
C LEU A 157 -21.49 4.74 18.03
N HIS A 158 -22.41 4.12 17.28
CA HIS A 158 -22.11 3.47 15.99
C HIS A 158 -21.49 4.47 14.99
N ILE A 159 -22.11 5.65 14.82
CA ILE A 159 -21.59 6.70 13.92
C ILE A 159 -20.18 7.15 14.35
N LEU A 160 -19.95 7.29 15.65
CA LEU A 160 -18.63 7.65 16.18
C LEU A 160 -17.59 6.56 15.92
N ILE A 161 -17.90 5.29 16.22
CA ILE A 161 -17.00 4.15 15.99
C ILE A 161 -16.68 4.01 14.49
N GLN A 162 -17.67 4.17 13.61
CA GLN A 162 -17.45 4.10 12.17
C GLN A 162 -16.55 5.24 11.66
N ARG A 163 -16.71 6.47 12.17
CA ARG A 163 -15.79 7.58 11.89
C ARG A 163 -14.39 7.35 12.45
N MET A 164 -14.28 6.78 13.65
CA MET A 164 -12.98 6.45 14.24
C MET A 164 -12.26 5.36 13.45
N SER A 165 -12.97 4.34 12.97
CA SER A 165 -12.43 3.32 12.06
C SER A 165 -11.90 3.96 10.77
N GLN A 166 -12.71 4.80 10.12
CA GLN A 166 -12.30 5.49 8.90
C GLN A 166 -11.06 6.37 9.12
N ASN A 167 -11.01 7.14 10.22
CA ASN A 167 -9.84 7.96 10.54
C ASN A 167 -8.58 7.10 10.78
N VAL A 168 -8.71 5.92 11.40
CA VAL A 168 -7.59 4.99 11.61
C VAL A 168 -7.08 4.44 10.27
N ASP A 169 -7.98 4.11 9.34
CA ASP A 169 -7.61 3.68 7.98
C ASP A 169 -6.90 4.81 7.22
N GLU A 170 -7.42 6.04 7.29
CA GLU A 170 -6.80 7.23 6.70
C GLU A 170 -5.38 7.46 7.25
N TYR A 171 -5.21 7.49 8.58
CA TYR A 171 -3.88 7.61 9.20
C TYR A 171 -2.94 6.44 8.90
N ALA A 172 -3.46 5.23 8.68
CA ALA A 172 -2.65 4.09 8.27
C ALA A 172 -2.10 4.27 6.84
N THR A 173 -2.93 4.79 5.91
CA THR A 173 -2.47 5.12 4.55
C THR A 173 -1.45 6.25 4.54
N GLU A 174 -1.68 7.33 5.28
CA GLU A 174 -0.73 8.46 5.41
C GLU A 174 0.61 7.99 6.00
N ASN A 175 0.59 7.13 7.01
CA ASN A 175 1.81 6.57 7.59
C ASN A 175 2.64 5.75 6.59
N GLU A 176 2.02 4.96 5.72
CA GLU A 176 2.78 4.20 4.71
C GLU A 176 3.36 5.12 3.62
N GLU A 177 2.62 6.17 3.21
CA GLU A 177 3.17 7.20 2.31
C GLU A 177 4.38 7.92 2.93
N LEU A 178 4.29 8.31 4.20
CA LEU A 178 5.39 8.98 4.92
C LEU A 178 6.60 8.05 5.06
N ARG A 179 6.37 6.77 5.34
CA ARG A 179 7.43 5.75 5.37
C ARG A 179 8.07 5.55 3.98
N GLU A 180 7.29 5.59 2.91
CA GLU A 180 7.84 5.53 1.55
C GLU A 180 8.68 6.77 1.21
N LYS A 181 8.22 7.98 1.57
CA LYS A 181 8.97 9.23 1.42
C LYS A 181 10.30 9.19 2.20
N VAL A 182 10.31 8.67 3.43
CA VAL A 182 11.56 8.49 4.22
C VAL A 182 12.51 7.50 3.52
N ARG A 183 12.03 6.32 3.11
CA ARG A 183 12.83 5.32 2.38
C ARG A 183 13.41 5.86 1.06
N TYR A 184 12.73 6.81 0.42
CA TYR A 184 13.23 7.50 -0.78
C TYR A 184 14.42 8.42 -0.44
N TYR A 185 14.29 9.31 0.54
CA TYR A 185 15.34 10.28 0.89
C TYR A 185 16.57 9.64 1.54
N GLU A 186 16.41 8.60 2.36
CA GLU A 186 17.54 7.83 2.90
C GLU A 186 18.42 7.25 1.79
N LYS A 187 17.79 6.73 0.72
CA LYS A 187 18.46 6.14 -0.43
C LYS A 187 19.18 7.19 -1.30
N GLU A 188 18.63 8.39 -1.44
CA GLU A 188 19.35 9.49 -2.10
C GLU A 188 20.59 9.90 -1.28
N LYS A 189 20.46 10.00 0.04
CA LYS A 189 21.56 10.39 0.95
C LYS A 189 22.73 9.40 0.92
N GLU A 190 22.47 8.09 0.91
CA GLU A 190 23.52 7.06 0.78
C GLU A 190 24.28 7.16 -0.56
N SER A 191 23.61 7.61 -1.63
CA SER A 191 24.23 7.70 -2.96
C SER A 191 25.12 8.93 -3.18
N GLY A 192 25.07 9.92 -2.29
CA GLY A 192 25.78 11.20 -2.44
C GLY A 192 27.07 11.37 -1.61
N SER A 193 27.47 10.37 -0.80
CA SER A 193 28.48 10.56 0.26
C SER A 193 29.86 9.91 0.01
N SER A 194 30.23 9.62 -1.24
CA SER A 194 31.45 8.85 -1.56
C SER A 194 32.64 9.64 -2.11
N ASP A 195 32.62 10.98 -2.12
CA ASP A 195 33.70 11.82 -2.65
C ASP A 195 34.13 12.93 -1.68
N GLY A 196 35.41 12.94 -1.30
CA GLY A 196 36.07 13.95 -0.44
C GLY A 196 36.12 13.58 1.05
N ALA A 197 37.23 13.73 1.78
CA ALA A 197 38.57 14.18 1.38
C ALA A 197 39.67 13.58 2.29
N LYS A 198 40.93 13.58 1.80
CA LYS A 198 42.15 13.25 2.56
C LYS A 198 42.83 14.53 3.08
N GLY A 199 43.56 14.40 4.19
CA GLY A 199 44.47 15.43 4.74
C GLY A 199 43.85 16.21 5.90
N GLY A 200 44.59 16.62 6.92
CA GLY A 200 46.02 16.46 7.20
C GLY A 200 46.32 16.76 8.68
N GLU A 201 47.54 16.51 9.13
CA GLU A 201 48.01 16.67 10.52
C GLU A 201 48.13 18.16 10.91
N ASP A 202 47.88 18.54 12.19
CA ASP A 202 48.91 19.15 13.07
C ASP A 202 48.50 19.29 14.57
N GLU A 203 49.47 19.72 15.39
CA GLU A 203 49.64 19.63 16.86
C GLU A 203 48.82 20.51 17.87
N SER A 204 48.81 20.04 19.14
CA SER A 204 48.93 20.80 20.43
C SER A 204 47.75 21.70 20.94
N THR A 205 47.48 21.94 22.24
CA THR A 205 48.23 21.68 23.51
C THR A 205 47.33 21.68 24.79
N ALA A 206 47.74 20.92 25.83
CA ALA A 206 47.73 21.21 27.30
C ALA A 206 46.45 21.42 28.19
N ASN A 207 46.33 20.57 29.24
CA ASN A 207 46.02 20.84 30.68
C ASN A 207 44.64 21.44 31.14
N THR A 208 44.04 21.20 32.34
CA THR A 208 44.46 20.66 33.66
C THR A 208 43.36 19.93 34.50
N ASN A 209 43.74 18.90 35.28
CA ASN A 209 43.33 18.45 36.64
C ASN A 209 41.93 18.70 37.29
N LYS A 210 41.30 17.61 37.79
CA LYS A 210 40.97 17.24 39.23
C LYS A 210 39.89 16.12 39.26
N GLY A 211 40.19 14.84 39.62
CA GLY A 211 40.08 14.22 40.96
C GLY A 211 38.63 14.17 41.51
N GLY A 212 37.87 13.06 41.61
CA GLY A 212 38.10 11.70 42.19
C GLY A 212 37.09 11.48 43.36
N PRO A 213 36.73 10.27 43.89
CA PRO A 213 37.15 8.90 43.54
C PRO A 213 36.04 7.80 43.42
N SER A 214 36.37 6.72 42.68
CA SER A 214 36.09 5.28 42.89
C SER A 214 34.93 4.75 43.78
N THR A 215 34.10 3.88 43.18
CA THR A 215 33.92 2.48 43.65
C THR A 215 33.90 1.50 42.46
N GLN A 216 34.72 0.45 42.51
CA GLN A 216 34.85 -0.56 41.45
C GLN A 216 34.08 -1.85 41.77
N LYS A 217 33.59 -2.55 40.74
CA LYS A 217 33.92 -3.97 40.51
C LYS A 217 33.66 -4.38 39.05
N HIS A 218 34.71 -4.91 38.41
CA HIS A 218 34.74 -5.52 37.06
C HIS A 218 34.18 -6.98 37.13
N THR A 219 34.00 -7.81 36.10
CA THR A 219 34.45 -7.99 34.69
C THR A 219 33.34 -8.78 33.95
N ALA A 220 33.23 -8.94 32.62
CA ALA A 220 33.73 -8.36 31.35
C ALA A 220 32.99 -9.14 30.21
N GLY A 221 33.02 -8.82 28.91
CA GLY A 221 33.59 -7.72 28.13
C GLY A 221 33.48 -8.05 26.63
N LEU A 222 33.34 -7.04 25.77
CA LEU A 222 33.56 -7.12 24.31
C LEU A 222 33.88 -5.71 23.81
N MET A 223 34.97 -5.57 23.04
CA MET A 223 35.55 -4.26 22.69
C MET A 223 34.78 -3.59 21.55
N HIS A 224 34.52 -2.30 21.68
CA HIS A 224 34.54 -1.35 20.56
C HIS A 224 34.87 0.06 21.07
N ASP A 225 36.11 0.23 21.55
CA ASP A 225 36.75 1.54 21.58
C ASP A 225 36.86 2.07 20.15
N ASN A 226 36.36 3.29 19.92
CA ASN A 226 36.54 4.23 18.79
C ASN A 226 35.25 5.01 18.44
N LEU A 227 34.51 5.48 19.45
CA LEU A 227 33.67 6.66 19.29
C LEU A 227 34.52 7.88 19.61
N SER A 228 35.03 8.57 18.58
CA SER A 228 35.59 9.91 18.74
C SER A 228 34.57 10.78 19.48
N ALA A 229 35.00 11.41 20.57
CA ALA A 229 34.12 12.29 21.33
C ALA A 229 33.59 13.39 20.40
N LEU A 230 32.28 13.35 20.12
CA LEU A 230 31.64 14.34 19.27
C LEU A 230 31.86 15.73 19.87
N ALA A 231 32.20 16.70 19.04
CA ALA A 231 32.34 18.08 19.48
C ALA A 231 31.03 18.52 20.18
N PRO A 232 31.11 19.29 21.28
CA PRO A 232 29.91 19.79 21.96
C PRO A 232 29.02 20.53 20.97
N LEU A 233 27.72 20.23 21.02
CA LEU A 233 26.75 20.89 20.15
C LEU A 233 26.61 22.36 20.58
N GLU A 234 27.31 23.27 19.91
CA GLU A 234 27.08 24.70 20.09
C GLU A 234 25.67 25.03 19.63
N MET A 235 24.79 25.39 20.58
CA MET A 235 23.48 25.89 20.23
C MET A 235 23.63 27.25 19.55
N PRO A 236 22.85 27.55 18.48
CA PRO A 236 22.85 28.86 17.88
C PRO A 236 22.49 29.92 18.92
N VAL A 237 23.32 30.98 19.00
CA VAL A 237 23.00 32.17 19.78
C VAL A 237 21.93 32.93 19.01
N PHE A 238 20.69 32.77 19.44
CA PHE A 238 19.57 33.57 18.92
C PHE A 238 19.72 35.00 19.44
N ASP A 239 20.01 35.94 18.54
CA ASP A 239 19.87 37.36 18.86
C ASP A 239 18.38 37.70 18.88
N LEU A 240 17.84 37.97 20.07
CA LEU A 240 16.44 38.33 20.29
C LEU A 240 16.23 39.84 20.31
N SER A 241 17.27 40.63 19.99
CA SER A 241 17.19 42.09 19.95
C SER A 241 16.17 42.63 18.94
N ASP A 242 15.90 41.86 17.87
CA ASP A 242 14.94 42.22 16.81
C ASP A 242 13.47 41.90 17.13
N PHE A 243 13.16 41.35 18.32
CA PHE A 243 11.78 41.01 18.72
C PHE A 243 11.07 42.06 19.59
N ASP A 244 11.73 43.16 19.97
CA ASP A 244 11.11 44.27 20.68
C ASP A 244 10.83 45.47 19.76
N ASN A 245 9.53 45.80 19.62
CA ASN A 245 8.91 46.91 18.87
C ASN A 245 8.76 46.74 17.34
N HIS A 246 7.57 46.27 16.91
CA HIS A 246 6.47 47.23 16.64
C HIS A 246 5.08 46.59 16.51
#